data_AF-A0A9E3N378-F1
#
_entry.id   AF-A0A9E3N378-F1
#
_cell.length_a   1.000
_cell.length_b   1.000
_cell.length_c   1.000
_cell.angle_alpha   90.00
_cell.angle_beta   90.00
_cell.angle_gamma   90.00
#
_symmetry.space_group_name_H-M   'P 1'
#
loop_
_entity.id
_entity.type
_entity.pdbx_description
1 polymer ?
#
loop_
_entity_poly.entity_id
_entity_poly.type
_entity_poly.pdbx_seq_one_letter_code
_entity_poly.pdbx_strand_id
1 'polypeptide(L)'
;PTAAVAPERVQRNLARALPRRSPFGDAIGDLMDFERDRNSVLAQLRYRLGALNNGWNQWVLNYTPERQRGVVDALQEQLFQWRTAAITALAALVLALWRARSLRRQIDPIDALYSALCAQLGQLGLPRAIDEGPSAYAQRVGASSLPPAKKTAVQRFLHLYSDHTYANSTAPGLVATLKSLLTESR
;
A
#
# COMPACT_ATOMS: atom_id res chain seq x y z
N PRO A 1 8.09 51.49 -22.18
CA PRO A 1 8.49 52.31 -23.34
C PRO A 1 10.01 52.57 -23.37
N THR A 2 10.77 51.63 -23.94
CA THR A 2 12.18 51.80 -24.38
C THR A 2 12.49 50.74 -25.46
N ALA A 3 11.54 50.45 -26.34
CA ALA A 3 11.70 49.52 -27.48
C ALA A 3 11.73 50.24 -28.84
N ALA A 4 11.88 51.56 -28.85
CA ALA A 4 11.62 52.41 -30.01
C ALA A 4 12.85 53.10 -30.63
N VAL A 5 14.10 52.62 -30.41
CA VAL A 5 15.31 53.42 -30.75
C VAL A 5 16.36 52.75 -31.66
N ALA A 6 16.15 51.56 -32.26
CA ALA A 6 17.14 51.07 -33.26
C ALA A 6 16.60 50.02 -34.26
N PRO A 7 16.01 50.43 -35.39
CA PRO A 7 15.51 49.49 -36.41
C PRO A 7 16.61 48.83 -37.27
N GLU A 8 17.85 49.31 -37.24
CA GLU A 8 18.89 48.89 -38.20
C GLU A 8 19.67 47.61 -37.83
N ARG A 9 19.48 47.07 -36.61
CA ARG A 9 20.20 45.85 -36.17
C ARG A 9 19.57 44.52 -36.64
N VAL A 10 18.38 44.56 -37.25
CA VAL A 10 17.68 43.33 -37.67
C VAL A 10 17.96 42.96 -39.14
N GLN A 11 18.32 43.92 -40.00
CA GLN A 11 18.47 43.64 -41.44
C GLN A 11 19.83 43.06 -41.85
N ARG A 12 20.92 43.32 -41.11
CA ARG A 12 22.26 42.79 -41.47
C ARG A 12 22.51 41.33 -41.08
N ASN A 13 21.72 40.76 -40.17
CA ASN A 13 21.87 39.36 -39.76
C ASN A 13 21.16 38.36 -40.68
N LEU A 14 20.21 38.82 -41.51
CA LEU A 14 19.50 37.96 -42.47
C LEU A 14 20.34 37.65 -43.72
N ALA A 15 21.24 38.56 -44.13
CA ALA A 15 22.06 38.36 -45.33
C ALA A 15 23.29 37.44 -45.11
N ARG A 16 23.57 36.99 -43.87
CA ARG A 16 24.69 36.11 -43.54
C ARG A 16 24.28 34.66 -43.23
N ALA A 17 22.99 34.35 -43.32
CA ALA A 17 22.45 33.00 -43.09
C ALA A 17 22.01 32.30 -44.38
N LEU A 18 22.67 32.60 -45.51
CA LEU A 18 22.58 31.78 -46.72
C LEU A 18 23.87 30.94 -46.82
N PRO A 19 23.85 29.66 -46.41
CA PRO A 19 24.98 28.78 -46.65
C PRO A 19 25.08 28.51 -48.15
N ARG A 20 26.27 28.80 -48.69
CA ARG A 20 26.77 28.28 -49.96
C ARG A 20 26.45 26.79 -50.09
N ARG A 21 26.03 26.42 -51.30
CA ARG A 21 25.85 25.07 -51.83
C ARG A 21 26.98 24.15 -51.36
N SER A 22 26.69 23.37 -50.33
CA SER A 22 27.56 22.31 -49.80
C SER A 22 27.03 20.98 -50.33
N PRO A 23 27.89 20.02 -50.72
CA PRO A 23 27.47 18.71 -51.24
C PRO A 23 26.75 17.82 -50.20
N PHE A 24 26.55 18.32 -48.98
CA PHE A 24 25.67 17.75 -47.96
C PHE A 24 24.21 18.25 -48.04
N GLY A 25 23.91 19.19 -48.95
CA GLY A 25 22.59 19.83 -49.07
C GLY A 25 21.49 18.96 -49.68
N ASP A 26 21.84 17.96 -50.49
CA ASP A 26 20.84 17.10 -51.14
C ASP A 26 20.15 16.16 -50.13
N ALA A 27 20.85 15.72 -49.09
CA ALA A 27 20.27 14.92 -48.01
C ALA A 27 19.37 15.75 -47.06
N ILE A 28 19.61 17.05 -46.96
CA ILE A 28 18.82 17.96 -46.12
C ILE A 28 17.62 18.52 -46.91
N GLY A 29 17.76 18.65 -48.24
CA GLY A 29 16.66 18.97 -49.16
C GLY A 29 15.61 17.86 -49.20
N ASP A 30 16.02 16.60 -49.22
CA ASP A 30 15.11 15.45 -49.20
C ASP A 30 14.35 15.34 -47.86
N LEU A 31 15.01 15.66 -46.73
CA LEU A 31 14.36 15.73 -45.41
C LEU A 31 13.37 16.91 -45.29
N MET A 32 13.64 18.04 -45.95
CA MET A 32 12.71 19.19 -45.98
C MET A 32 11.51 18.96 -46.92
N ASP A 33 11.62 18.11 -47.94
CA ASP A 33 10.48 17.75 -48.79
C ASP A 33 9.52 16.79 -48.04
N PHE A 34 10.05 15.95 -47.14
CA PHE A 34 9.25 15.19 -46.17
C PHE A 34 8.56 16.09 -45.10
N GLU A 35 9.12 17.26 -44.76
CA GLU A 35 8.47 18.24 -43.87
C GLU A 35 7.34 19.04 -44.52
N ARG A 36 7.22 18.98 -45.86
CA ARG A 36 6.14 19.65 -46.59
C ARG A 36 4.84 18.83 -46.61
N ASP A 37 4.86 17.62 -46.06
CA ASP A 37 3.67 16.83 -45.83
C ASP A 37 2.85 17.44 -44.67
N ARG A 38 1.95 18.36 -45.05
CA ARG A 38 1.04 19.11 -44.18
C ARG A 38 0.08 18.22 -43.37
N ASN A 39 0.17 16.90 -43.52
CA ASN A 39 -0.62 15.90 -42.79
C ASN A 39 0.12 15.21 -41.63
N SER A 40 1.35 15.63 -41.31
CA SER A 40 2.11 15.04 -40.20
C SER A 40 1.44 15.27 -38.84
N VAL A 41 1.23 14.19 -38.09
CA VAL A 41 0.77 14.16 -36.68
C VAL A 41 1.59 15.10 -35.79
N LEU A 42 2.85 15.37 -36.14
CA LEU A 42 3.69 16.34 -35.44
C LEU A 42 3.20 17.78 -35.57
N ALA A 43 2.62 18.17 -36.72
CA ALA A 43 2.03 19.49 -36.88
C ALA A 43 0.81 19.64 -35.96
N GLN A 44 -0.05 18.62 -35.88
CA GLN A 44 -1.20 18.61 -34.96
C GLN A 44 -0.76 18.61 -33.49
N LEU A 45 0.32 17.88 -33.16
CA LEU A 45 0.88 17.88 -31.81
C LEU A 45 1.44 19.25 -31.44
N ARG A 46 2.12 19.93 -32.37
CA ARG A 46 2.64 21.29 -32.17
C ARG A 46 1.53 22.32 -31.98
N TYR A 47 0.44 22.21 -32.74
CA TYR A 47 -0.73 23.08 -32.53
C TYR A 47 -1.42 22.80 -31.18
N ARG A 48 -1.52 21.54 -30.76
CA ARG A 48 -2.05 21.17 -29.43
C ARG A 48 -1.17 21.68 -28.29
N LEU A 49 0.14 21.56 -28.40
CA LEU A 49 1.10 22.11 -27.44
C LEU A 49 1.06 23.64 -27.39
N GLY A 50 0.90 24.30 -28.55
CA GLY A 50 0.70 25.75 -28.62
C GLY A 50 -0.62 26.23 -28.00
N ALA A 51 -1.69 25.45 -28.14
CA ALA A 51 -2.99 25.73 -27.52
C ALA A 51 -2.94 25.53 -25.99
N LEU A 52 -2.27 24.48 -25.52
CA LEU A 52 -2.02 24.24 -24.09
C LEU A 52 -1.17 25.35 -23.48
N ASN A 53 -0.16 25.84 -24.18
CA ASN A 53 0.66 26.96 -23.72
C ASN A 53 -0.15 28.27 -23.63
N ASN A 54 -1.07 28.53 -24.56
CA ASN A 54 -1.99 29.66 -24.45
C ASN A 54 -2.97 29.52 -23.28
N GLY A 55 -3.52 28.31 -23.07
CA GLY A 55 -4.39 28.02 -21.94
C GLY A 55 -3.66 28.16 -20.59
N TRP A 56 -2.41 27.72 -20.52
CA TRP A 56 -1.54 27.89 -19.35
C TRP A 56 -1.19 29.35 -19.09
N ASN A 57 -0.84 30.12 -20.14
CA ASN A 57 -0.60 31.56 -19.99
C ASN A 57 -1.85 32.30 -19.52
N GLN A 58 -3.02 31.99 -20.09
CA GLN A 58 -4.28 32.57 -19.63
C GLN A 58 -4.64 32.11 -18.21
N TRP A 59 -4.30 30.89 -17.82
CA TRP A 59 -4.52 30.37 -16.46
C TRP A 59 -3.60 31.04 -15.43
N VAL A 60 -2.34 31.28 -15.78
CA VAL A 60 -1.36 31.98 -14.94
C VAL A 60 -1.70 33.47 -14.83
N LEU A 61 -2.12 34.11 -15.92
CA LEU A 61 -2.43 35.55 -15.95
C LEU A 61 -3.82 35.89 -15.36
N ASN A 62 -4.81 34.99 -15.46
CA ASN A 62 -6.14 35.15 -14.87
C ASN A 62 -6.31 34.35 -13.57
N TYR A 63 -5.32 34.39 -12.67
CA TYR A 63 -5.49 33.86 -11.32
C TYR A 63 -6.37 34.80 -10.49
N THR A 64 -7.66 34.88 -10.83
CA THR A 64 -8.66 35.68 -10.11
C THR A 64 -9.20 34.85 -8.93
N PRO A 65 -9.18 35.37 -7.68
CA PRO A 65 -9.62 34.67 -6.45
C PRO A 65 -11.06 34.11 -6.51
N GLU A 66 -11.87 34.52 -7.47
CA GLU A 66 -13.23 34.02 -7.71
C GLU A 66 -13.26 32.57 -8.22
N ARG A 67 -12.23 32.11 -8.95
CA ARG A 67 -12.12 30.69 -9.37
C ARG A 67 -11.66 29.77 -8.25
N GLN A 68 -10.91 30.27 -7.28
CA GLN A 68 -10.55 29.48 -6.10
C GLN A 68 -11.80 29.11 -5.28
N ARG A 69 -12.77 30.02 -5.15
CA ARG A 69 -14.02 29.76 -4.41
C ARG A 69 -14.88 28.69 -5.08
N GLY A 70 -15.11 28.78 -6.39
CA GLY A 70 -15.96 27.82 -7.10
C GLY A 70 -15.40 26.38 -7.13
N VAL A 71 -14.08 26.19 -7.14
CA VAL A 71 -13.47 24.86 -7.05
C VAL A 71 -13.58 24.29 -5.63
N VAL A 72 -13.39 25.13 -4.60
CA VAL A 72 -13.56 24.74 -3.20
C VAL A 72 -15.03 24.39 -2.92
N ASP A 73 -15.98 25.20 -3.41
CA ASP A 73 -17.41 24.99 -3.22
C ASP A 73 -17.90 23.71 -3.92
N ALA A 74 -17.44 23.43 -5.14
CA ALA A 74 -17.77 22.18 -5.85
C ALA A 74 -17.17 20.94 -5.17
N LEU A 75 -15.93 21.03 -4.66
CA LEU A 75 -15.33 19.97 -3.85
C LEU A 75 -16.09 19.78 -2.53
N GLN A 76 -16.53 20.87 -1.91
CA GLN A 76 -17.29 20.84 -0.67
C GLN A 76 -18.66 20.19 -0.90
N GLU A 77 -19.41 20.56 -1.93
CA GLU A 77 -20.69 19.91 -2.27
C GLU A 77 -20.53 18.41 -2.55
N GLN A 78 -19.43 17.99 -3.19
CA GLN A 78 -19.19 16.58 -3.49
C GLN A 78 -18.72 15.78 -2.26
N LEU A 79 -17.94 16.39 -1.36
CA LEU A 79 -17.49 15.77 -0.10
C LEU A 79 -18.57 15.75 0.98
N PHE A 80 -19.51 16.71 0.97
CA PHE A 80 -20.66 16.76 1.88
C PHE A 80 -21.90 16.03 1.34
N GLN A 81 -21.83 15.43 0.16
CA GLN A 81 -22.86 14.48 -0.29
C GLN A 81 -22.86 13.26 0.62
N TRP A 82 -24.01 12.92 1.20
CA TRP A 82 -24.21 11.73 2.03
C TRP A 82 -23.70 10.43 1.36
N ARG A 83 -23.63 10.40 0.02
CA ARG A 83 -23.09 9.28 -0.77
C ARG A 83 -21.58 9.10 -0.59
N THR A 84 -20.78 10.17 -0.54
CA THR A 84 -19.34 10.08 -0.31
C THR A 84 -19.04 9.72 1.14
N ALA A 85 -19.81 10.23 2.10
CA ALA A 85 -19.77 9.77 3.49
C ALA A 85 -20.13 8.28 3.63
N ALA A 86 -21.16 7.79 2.92
CA ALA A 86 -21.54 6.39 2.94
C ALA A 86 -20.47 5.47 2.33
N ILE A 87 -19.87 5.86 1.20
CA ILE A 87 -18.82 5.08 0.54
C ILE A 87 -17.55 5.02 1.41
N THR A 88 -17.15 6.15 2.02
CA THR A 88 -15.98 6.19 2.92
C THR A 88 -16.21 5.36 4.19
N ALA A 89 -17.40 5.44 4.78
CA ALA A 89 -17.77 4.60 5.92
C ALA A 89 -17.76 3.10 5.56
N LEU A 90 -18.31 2.73 4.39
CA LEU A 90 -18.28 1.36 3.90
C LEU A 90 -16.84 0.86 3.67
N ALA A 91 -15.99 1.68 3.03
CA ALA A 91 -14.59 1.35 2.79
C ALA A 91 -13.82 1.17 4.11
N ALA A 92 -14.04 2.04 5.08
CA ALA A 92 -13.46 1.93 6.42
C ALA A 92 -13.92 0.65 7.13
N LEU A 93 -15.20 0.30 7.02
CA LEU A 93 -15.76 -0.93 7.60
C LEU A 93 -15.16 -2.18 6.95
N VAL A 94 -15.02 -2.21 5.62
CA VAL A 94 -14.36 -3.32 4.91
C VAL A 94 -12.90 -3.46 5.34
N LEU A 95 -12.15 -2.36 5.45
CA LEU A 95 -10.77 -2.37 5.93
C LEU A 95 -10.66 -2.86 7.38
N ALA A 96 -11.56 -2.40 8.25
CA ALA A 96 -11.62 -2.84 9.64
C ALA A 96 -11.90 -4.34 9.74
N LEU A 97 -12.88 -4.86 8.98
CA LEU A 97 -13.20 -6.28 8.91
C LEU A 97 -12.04 -7.11 8.34
N TRP A 98 -11.40 -6.62 7.27
CA TRP A 98 -10.23 -7.27 6.68
C TRP A 98 -9.07 -7.34 7.66
N ARG A 99 -8.78 -6.25 8.38
CA ARG A 99 -7.72 -6.20 9.39
C ARG A 99 -8.04 -7.09 10.58
N ALA A 100 -9.28 -7.06 11.09
CA ALA A 100 -9.72 -7.98 12.14
C ALA A 100 -9.60 -9.44 11.72
N ARG A 101 -9.94 -9.77 10.47
CA ARG A 101 -9.79 -11.13 9.93
C ARG A 101 -8.34 -11.52 9.70
N SER A 102 -7.47 -10.59 9.29
CA SER A 102 -6.03 -10.81 9.16
C SER A 102 -5.39 -11.07 10.52
N LEU A 103 -5.74 -10.28 11.54
CA LEU A 103 -5.30 -10.50 12.93
C LEU A 103 -5.80 -11.83 13.49
N ARG A 104 -7.05 -12.23 13.19
CA ARG A 104 -7.55 -13.57 13.56
C ARG A 104 -6.86 -14.70 12.80
N ARG A 105 -6.46 -14.48 11.54
CA ARG A 105 -5.67 -15.44 10.75
C ARG A 105 -4.23 -15.57 11.22
N GLN A 106 -3.72 -14.57 11.95
CA GLN A 106 -2.41 -14.61 12.60
C GLN A 106 -2.43 -15.36 13.94
N ILE A 107 -3.59 -15.82 14.44
CA ILE A 107 -3.60 -16.74 15.58
C ILE A 107 -2.98 -18.04 15.07
N ASP A 108 -1.75 -18.28 15.49
CA ASP A 108 -1.04 -19.51 15.17
C ASP A 108 -1.92 -20.71 15.58
N PRO A 109 -2.11 -21.72 14.71
CA PRO A 109 -2.84 -22.93 15.09
C PRO A 109 -2.32 -23.55 16.40
N ILE A 110 -1.06 -23.35 16.75
CA ILE A 110 -0.45 -23.81 17.99
C ILE A 110 -0.97 -23.00 19.20
N ASP A 111 -1.05 -21.68 19.08
CA ASP A 111 -1.61 -20.81 20.13
C ASP A 111 -3.09 -21.08 20.37
N ALA A 112 -3.85 -21.37 19.30
CA ALA A 112 -5.24 -21.79 19.43
C ALA A 112 -5.38 -23.08 20.26
N LEU A 113 -4.52 -24.08 20.03
CA LEU A 113 -4.51 -25.32 20.82
C LEU A 113 -4.12 -25.08 22.28
N TYR A 114 -3.13 -24.22 22.52
CA TYR A 114 -2.73 -23.85 23.87
C TYR A 114 -3.85 -23.13 24.63
N SER A 115 -4.59 -22.23 23.98
CA SER A 115 -5.76 -21.58 24.58
C SER A 115 -6.87 -22.58 24.93
N ALA A 116 -7.09 -23.60 24.08
CA ALA A 116 -8.05 -24.67 24.33
C ALA A 116 -7.66 -25.53 25.54
N LEU A 117 -6.37 -25.88 25.67
CA LEU A 117 -5.85 -26.57 26.86
C LEU A 117 -6.06 -25.74 28.13
N CYS A 118 -5.75 -24.44 28.07
CA CYS A 118 -5.94 -23.53 29.21
C CYS A 118 -7.41 -23.45 29.63
N ALA A 119 -8.33 -23.39 28.66
CA ALA A 119 -9.77 -23.39 28.93
C ALA A 119 -10.23 -24.71 29.58
N GLN A 120 -9.75 -25.85 29.06
CA GLN A 120 -10.07 -27.18 29.62
C GLN A 120 -9.59 -27.34 31.06
N LEU A 121 -8.35 -26.92 31.35
CA LEU A 121 -7.80 -26.96 32.71
C LEU A 121 -8.49 -25.94 33.64
N GLY A 122 -8.90 -24.80 33.10
CA GLY A 122 -9.73 -23.83 33.82
C GLY A 122 -11.07 -24.41 34.29
N GLN A 123 -11.72 -25.22 33.44
CA GLN A 123 -12.94 -25.96 33.82
C GLN A 123 -12.70 -26.99 34.93
N LEU A 124 -11.47 -27.52 35.05
CA LEU A 124 -11.05 -28.43 36.11
C LEU A 124 -10.58 -27.71 37.38
N GLY A 125 -10.76 -26.39 37.47
CA GLY A 125 -10.34 -25.58 38.63
C GLY A 125 -8.85 -25.25 38.65
N LEU A 126 -8.14 -25.47 37.55
CA LEU A 126 -6.71 -25.17 37.38
C LEU A 126 -6.51 -24.09 36.30
N PRO A 127 -7.07 -22.87 36.45
CA PRO A 127 -6.83 -21.80 35.49
C PRO A 127 -5.36 -21.37 35.52
N ARG A 128 -4.82 -20.94 34.38
CA ARG A 128 -3.48 -20.35 34.28
C ARG A 128 -3.49 -18.94 34.89
N ALA A 129 -2.46 -18.58 35.65
CA ALA A 129 -2.28 -17.20 36.07
C ALA A 129 -1.75 -16.32 34.91
N ILE A 130 -1.87 -14.99 35.04
CA ILE A 130 -1.46 -14.04 34.00
C ILE A 130 0.08 -13.93 33.93
N ASP A 131 0.72 -14.03 35.08
CA ASP A 131 2.16 -13.98 35.33
C ASP A 131 2.84 -15.37 35.27
N GLU A 132 2.07 -16.43 35.03
CA GLU A 132 2.56 -17.80 34.99
C GLU A 132 2.96 -18.22 33.57
N GLY A 133 4.24 -18.52 33.38
CA GLY A 133 4.75 -19.07 32.12
C GLY A 133 4.36 -20.54 31.88
N PRO A 134 4.46 -21.04 30.63
CA PRO A 134 4.04 -22.42 30.28
C PRO A 134 4.73 -23.51 31.10
N SER A 135 6.03 -23.36 31.39
CA SER A 135 6.82 -24.34 32.16
C SER A 135 6.45 -24.35 33.64
N ALA A 136 6.20 -23.17 34.23
CA ALA A 136 5.71 -23.06 35.61
C ALA A 136 4.31 -23.66 35.75
N TYR A 137 3.45 -23.40 34.77
CA TYR A 137 2.13 -23.99 34.69
C TYR A 137 2.17 -25.52 34.62
N ALA A 138 3.10 -26.10 33.85
CA ALA A 138 3.30 -27.54 33.76
C ALA A 138 3.71 -28.18 35.10
N GLN A 139 4.57 -27.51 35.87
CA GLN A 139 4.97 -27.96 37.20
C GLN A 139 3.78 -27.93 38.16
N ARG A 140 3.02 -26.84 38.19
CA ARG A 140 1.84 -26.71 39.06
C ARG A 140 0.76 -27.72 38.72
N VAL A 141 0.46 -27.94 37.43
CA VAL A 141 -0.50 -28.95 37.00
C VAL A 141 0.01 -30.36 37.33
N GLY A 142 1.32 -30.61 37.25
CA GLY A 142 1.93 -31.87 37.69
C GLY A 142 1.69 -32.19 39.18
N ALA A 143 1.75 -31.15 40.03
CA ALA A 143 1.50 -31.26 41.46
C ALA A 143 0.01 -31.33 41.86
N SER A 144 -0.91 -31.17 40.91
CA SER A 144 -2.36 -31.19 41.17
C SER A 144 -2.90 -32.59 41.50
N SER A 145 -4.19 -32.72 41.79
CA SER A 145 -4.86 -34.02 42.03
C SER A 145 -5.32 -34.75 40.76
N LEU A 146 -4.92 -34.28 39.57
CA LEU A 146 -5.31 -34.92 38.30
C LEU A 146 -4.80 -36.37 38.18
N PRO A 147 -5.49 -37.23 37.41
CA PRO A 147 -5.01 -38.57 37.08
C PRO A 147 -3.60 -38.53 36.46
N PRO A 148 -2.73 -39.50 36.76
CA PRO A 148 -1.33 -39.49 36.32
C PRO A 148 -1.19 -39.46 34.79
N ALA A 149 -2.06 -40.16 34.06
CA ALA A 149 -2.06 -40.13 32.58
C ALA A 149 -2.31 -38.71 32.02
N LYS A 150 -3.29 -37.99 32.58
CA LYS A 150 -3.62 -36.61 32.17
C LYS A 150 -2.48 -35.65 32.48
N LYS A 151 -1.87 -35.78 33.66
CA LYS A 151 -0.71 -34.97 34.04
C LYS A 151 0.42 -35.11 33.03
N THR A 152 0.78 -36.34 32.67
CA THR A 152 1.84 -36.61 31.71
C THR A 152 1.52 -36.00 30.34
N ALA A 153 0.28 -36.15 29.85
CA ALA A 153 -0.16 -35.57 28.58
C ALA A 153 -0.06 -34.03 28.59
N VAL A 154 -0.55 -33.38 29.66
CA VAL A 154 -0.50 -31.91 29.80
C VAL A 154 0.93 -31.40 29.92
N GLN A 155 1.77 -32.04 30.74
CA GLN A 155 3.18 -31.66 30.88
C GLN A 155 3.93 -31.76 29.57
N ARG A 156 3.71 -32.86 28.83
CA ARG A 156 4.31 -33.05 27.50
C ARG A 156 3.82 -32.01 26.50
N PHE A 157 2.53 -31.67 26.52
CA PHE A 157 1.99 -30.60 25.67
C PHE A 157 2.70 -29.27 25.97
N LEU A 158 2.77 -28.88 27.24
CA LEU A 158 3.33 -27.59 27.65
C LEU A 158 4.83 -27.49 27.38
N HIS A 159 5.58 -28.58 27.51
CA HIS A 159 6.99 -28.63 27.14
C HIS A 159 7.20 -28.43 25.63
N LEU A 160 6.44 -29.15 24.79
CA LEU A 160 6.52 -28.99 23.34
C LEU A 160 6.11 -27.58 22.89
N TYR A 161 5.13 -26.99 23.56
CA TYR A 161 4.74 -25.59 23.33
C TYR A 161 5.87 -24.63 23.74
N SER A 162 6.48 -24.79 24.92
CA SER A 162 7.58 -23.92 25.35
C SER A 162 8.81 -24.03 24.45
N ASP A 163 9.15 -25.23 23.98
CA ASP A 163 10.27 -25.42 23.04
C ASP A 163 9.99 -24.72 21.70
N HIS A 164 8.74 -24.76 21.24
CA HIS A 164 8.35 -24.05 20.04
C HIS A 164 8.45 -22.52 20.23
N THR A 165 7.89 -21.98 21.32
CA THR A 165 7.81 -20.53 21.56
C THR A 165 9.17 -19.90 21.93
N TYR A 166 9.99 -20.58 22.76
CA TYR A 166 11.22 -20.00 23.29
C TYR A 166 12.49 -20.51 22.61
N ALA A 167 12.51 -21.78 22.16
CA ALA A 167 13.67 -22.37 21.51
C ALA A 167 13.57 -22.36 19.97
N ASN A 168 12.51 -21.76 19.40
CA ASN A 168 12.23 -21.70 17.97
C ASN A 168 12.27 -23.09 17.28
N SER A 169 12.03 -24.14 18.08
CA SER A 169 12.13 -25.52 17.62
C SER A 169 10.87 -25.86 16.84
N THR A 170 11.03 -26.15 15.55
CA THR A 170 9.94 -26.51 14.65
C THR A 170 10.06 -27.98 14.29
N ALA A 171 9.35 -28.82 15.04
CA ALA A 171 9.24 -30.24 14.72
C ALA A 171 8.17 -30.44 13.63
N PRO A 172 8.46 -31.22 12.57
CA PRO A 172 7.44 -31.58 11.59
C PRO A 172 6.31 -32.35 12.28
N GLY A 173 5.06 -31.89 12.08
CA GLY A 173 3.87 -32.51 12.68
C GLY A 173 3.52 -32.06 14.10
N LEU A 174 4.17 -31.03 14.66
CA LEU A 174 3.91 -30.51 16.02
C LEU A 174 2.42 -30.29 16.30
N VAL A 175 1.69 -29.67 15.36
CA VAL A 175 0.24 -29.41 15.49
C VAL A 175 -0.57 -30.70 15.68
N ALA A 176 -0.21 -31.79 14.99
CA ALA A 176 -0.90 -33.06 15.12
C ALA A 176 -0.61 -33.71 16.49
N THR A 177 0.64 -33.65 16.95
CA THR A 177 1.03 -34.14 18.28
C THR A 177 0.37 -33.35 19.41
N LEU A 178 0.29 -32.02 19.30
CA LEU A 178 -0.40 -31.19 20.28
C LEU A 178 -1.91 -31.50 20.32
N LYS A 179 -2.54 -31.75 19.17
CA LYS A 179 -3.95 -32.19 19.12
C LYS A 179 -4.17 -33.54 19.78
N SER A 180 -3.28 -34.52 19.57
CA SER A 180 -3.43 -35.83 20.21
C SER A 180 -3.27 -35.72 21.73
N LEU A 181 -2.28 -34.96 22.20
CA LEU A 181 -2.04 -34.73 23.64
C LEU A 181 -3.19 -33.97 24.29
N LEU A 182 -3.78 -32.99 23.60
CA LEU A 182 -4.98 -32.30 24.06
C LEU A 182 -6.14 -33.29 24.25
N THR A 183 -6.33 -34.21 23.30
CA THR A 183 -7.38 -35.23 23.39
C THR A 183 -7.13 -36.22 24.55
N GLU A 184 -5.88 -36.62 24.76
CA GLU A 184 -5.46 -37.51 25.86
C GLU A 184 -5.57 -36.84 27.25
N SER A 185 -5.49 -35.51 27.30
CA SER A 185 -5.67 -34.75 28.54
C SER A 185 -7.13 -34.58 28.98
N ARG A 186 -8.11 -34.89 28.11
CA ARG A 186 -9.54 -34.69 28.36
C ARG A 186 -10.09 -35.65 29.40
#